data_AF-K7NMX4-F1
#
_entry.id   AF-K7NMX4-F1
#
_cell.length_a   1.000
_cell.length_b   1.000
_cell.length_c   1.000
_cell.angle_alpha   90.00
_cell.angle_beta   90.00
_cell.angle_gamma   90.00
#
_symmetry.space_group_name_H-M   'P 1'
#
loop_
_entity.id
_entity.type
_entity.pdbx_description
1 polymer ?
#
loop_
_entity_poly.entity_id
_entity_poly.type
_entity_poly.pdbx_seq_one_letter_code
_entity_poly.pdbx_strand_id
1 'polypeptide(L)' 'ERLIGKRLHKKNINEEEWLQSMNGAPYHLQVAITHMYQIFFRGDLDFEITASEGVDSSELYPQVKYVTVEEYLQRFL' A
#
# COMPACT_ATOMS: atom_id res chain seq x y z
N GLU A 1 12.36 -8.15 5.58
CA GLU A 1 13.12 -9.03 6.51
C GLU A 1 13.82 -10.17 5.77
N ARG A 2 13.10 -11.03 5.02
CA ARG A 2 13.71 -12.12 4.25
C ARG A 2 14.85 -11.66 3.34
N LEU A 3 14.61 -10.66 2.49
CA LEU A 3 15.61 -10.17 1.53
C LEU A 3 16.87 -9.59 2.20
N ILE A 4 16.70 -8.89 3.33
CA ILE A 4 17.81 -8.25 4.05
C ILE A 4 18.47 -9.17 5.09
N GLY A 5 17.95 -10.39 5.31
CA GLY A 5 18.44 -11.34 6.32
C GLY A 5 18.38 -10.83 7.77
N LYS A 6 17.63 -9.74 8.03
CA LYS A 6 17.56 -9.06 9.33
C LYS A 6 16.12 -8.97 9.82
N ARG A 7 15.95 -9.02 11.14
CA ARG A 7 14.69 -8.72 11.82
C ARG A 7 14.55 -7.22 12.02
N LEU A 8 13.42 -6.66 11.60
CA LEU A 8 13.04 -5.28 11.82
C LEU A 8 12.35 -5.16 13.19
N HIS A 9 12.59 -4.04 13.86
CA HIS A 9 11.78 -3.65 15.00
C HIS A 9 10.42 -3.15 14.49
N LYS A 10 9.33 -3.80 14.91
CA LYS A 10 7.98 -3.51 14.45
C LYS A 10 7.19 -2.86 15.57
N LYS A 11 6.48 -1.79 15.24
CA LYS A 11 5.45 -1.19 16.10
C LYS A 11 4.13 -1.30 15.37
N ASN A 12 3.12 -1.87 16.03
CA ASN A 12 1.75 -1.79 15.56
C ASN A 12 1.16 -0.46 16.05
N ILE A 13 0.38 0.18 15.20
CA ILE A 13 -0.35 1.39 15.50
C ILE A 13 -1.82 1.11 15.20
N ASN A 14 -2.70 1.49 16.11
CA ASN A 14 -4.14 1.33 15.89
C ASN A 14 -4.68 2.50 15.05
N GLU A 15 -5.93 2.34 14.63
CA GLU A 15 -6.59 3.28 13.73
C GLU A 15 -6.71 4.69 14.32
N GLU A 16 -7.09 4.78 15.60
CA GLU A 16 -7.26 6.04 16.31
C GLU A 16 -5.93 6.78 16.46
N GLU A 17 -4.87 6.07 16.89
CA GLU A 17 -3.52 6.61 17.00
C GLU A 17 -2.98 7.10 15.64
N TRP A 18 -3.28 6.39 14.55
CA TRP A 18 -2.89 6.81 13.21
C TRP A 18 -3.58 8.10 12.79
N LEU A 19 -4.91 8.19 12.95
CA LEU A 19 -5.66 9.39 12.59
C LEU A 19 -5.26 10.60 13.44
N GLN A 20 -4.98 10.40 14.73
CA GLN A 20 -4.49 11.45 15.61
C GLN A 20 -3.14 12.03 15.15
N SER A 21 -2.29 11.25 14.46
CA SER A 21 -1.01 11.73 13.92
C SER A 21 -1.15 12.85 12.88
N MET A 22 -2.35 13.02 12.33
CA MET A 22 -2.68 14.09 11.39
C MET A 22 -2.78 15.47 12.06
N ASN A 23 -3.11 15.50 13.35
CA ASN A 23 -3.34 16.74 14.09
C ASN A 23 -2.06 17.57 14.18
N GLY A 24 -2.08 18.77 13.59
CA GLY A 24 -0.93 19.67 13.55
C GLY A 24 0.11 19.35 12.47
N ALA A 25 -0.11 18.30 11.65
CA ALA A 25 0.73 18.02 10.50
C ALA A 25 0.50 19.06 9.38
N PRO A 26 1.52 19.41 8.59
CA PRO A 26 1.35 20.17 7.36
C PRO A 26 0.37 19.49 6.39
N TYR A 27 -0.37 20.28 5.62
CA TYR A 27 -1.45 19.77 4.75
C TYR A 27 -1.03 18.61 3.83
N HIS A 28 0.14 18.68 3.20
CA HIS A 28 0.64 17.60 2.33
C HIS A 28 0.87 16.28 3.10
N LEU A 29 1.27 16.34 4.37
CA LEU A 29 1.37 15.15 5.21
C LEU A 29 0.01 14.64 5.63
N GLN A 30 -0.96 15.52 5.90
CA GLN A 30 -2.33 15.09 6.19
C GLN A 30 -2.91 14.29 5.02
N VAL A 31 -2.70 14.75 3.79
CA VAL A 31 -3.09 14.03 2.57
C VAL A 31 -2.44 12.64 2.54
N ALA A 32 -1.13 12.53 2.78
CA ALA A 32 -0.45 11.24 2.81
C ALA A 32 -0.98 10.32 3.92
N ILE A 33 -1.20 10.84 5.13
CA ILE A 33 -1.74 10.10 6.27
C ILE A 33 -3.13 9.53 5.94
N THR A 34 -4.00 10.32 5.32
CA THR A 34 -5.34 9.89 4.89
C THR A 34 -5.29 8.80 3.83
N HIS A 35 -4.42 8.92 2.81
CA HIS A 35 -4.28 7.86 1.80
C HIS A 35 -3.77 6.55 2.41
N MET A 36 -2.79 6.61 3.31
CA MET A 36 -2.29 5.42 3.99
C MET A 36 -3.35 4.81 4.92
N TYR A 37 -4.19 5.64 5.55
CA TYR A 37 -5.33 5.18 6.34
C TYR A 37 -6.32 4.36 5.48
N GLN A 38 -6.71 4.91 4.33
CA GLN A 38 -7.61 4.24 3.38
C GLN A 38 -7.03 2.91 2.88
N ILE A 39 -5.75 2.88 2.57
CA ILE A 39 -5.09 1.67 2.04
C ILE A 39 -4.93 0.60 3.14
N PHE A 40 -4.38 0.95 4.30
CA PHE A 40 -3.94 -0.05 5.28
C PHE A 40 -4.96 -0.38 6.38
N PHE A 41 -5.92 0.51 6.66
CA PHE A 41 -6.94 0.28 7.69
C PHE A 41 -8.30 -0.02 7.08
N ARG A 42 -8.69 0.73 6.03
CA ARG A 42 -9.98 0.53 5.36
C ARG A 42 -9.94 -0.55 4.29
N GLY A 43 -8.76 -0.82 3.73
CA GLY A 43 -8.60 -1.82 2.68
C GLY A 43 -9.18 -1.36 1.35
N ASP A 44 -9.19 -0.04 1.07
CA ASP A 44 -9.89 0.53 -0.09
C ASP A 44 -9.33 0.06 -1.46
N LEU A 45 -8.20 -0.64 -1.48
CA LEU A 45 -7.65 -1.31 -2.68
C LEU A 45 -8.11 -2.77 -2.85
N ASP A 46 -8.81 -3.33 -1.87
CA ASP A 46 -9.33 -4.70 -1.88
C ASP A 46 -10.82 -4.66 -2.27
N PHE A 47 -11.07 -4.60 -3.57
CA PHE A 47 -12.42 -4.53 -4.13
C PHE A 47 -12.56 -5.46 -5.35
N GLU A 48 -13.79 -5.90 -5.62
CA GLU A 48 -14.11 -6.68 -6.80
C GLU A 48 -14.40 -5.75 -7.98
N ILE A 49 -13.75 -5.99 -9.12
CA ILE A 49 -14.02 -5.24 -10.36
C ILE A 49 -15.25 -5.86 -11.03
N THR A 50 -16.35 -5.11 -11.13
CA THR A 50 -17.49 -5.54 -11.93
C THR A 50 -17.28 -5.20 -13.41
N ALA A 51 -17.87 -5.98 -14.32
CA ALA A 51 -17.73 -5.77 -15.77
C ALA A 51 -18.24 -4.40 -16.26
N SER A 52 -19.10 -3.73 -15.49
CA SER A 52 -19.57 -2.37 -15.75
C SER A 52 -18.59 -1.28 -15.31
N GLU A 53 -17.69 -1.58 -14.38
CA GLU A 53 -16.74 -0.62 -13.78
C GLU A 53 -15.36 -0.67 -14.45
N GLY A 54 -14.98 -1.84 -14.97
CA GLY A 54 -13.72 -1.99 -15.67
C GLY A 54 -13.34 -3.44 -15.90
N VAL A 55 -12.08 -3.64 -16.25
CA VAL A 55 -11.46 -4.96 -16.43
C VAL A 55 -10.06 -4.90 -15.83
N ASP A 56 -9.60 -6.00 -15.25
CA ASP A 56 -8.24 -6.10 -14.72
C ASP A 56 -7.19 -6.05 -15.84
N SER A 57 -6.17 -5.22 -15.67
CA SER A 57 -5.09 -5.08 -16.66
C SER A 57 -4.29 -6.37 -16.91
N SER A 58 -4.18 -7.24 -15.90
CA SER A 58 -3.51 -8.54 -16.01
C SER A 58 -4.31 -9.54 -16.83
N GLU A 59 -5.64 -9.43 -16.84
CA GLU A 59 -6.52 -10.21 -17.72
C GLU A 59 -6.48 -9.69 -19.16
N LEU A 60 -6.44 -8.36 -19.34
CA LEU A 60 -6.38 -7.74 -20.67
C LEU A 60 -5.03 -7.96 -21.37
N TYR A 61 -3.93 -7.97 -20.60
CA TYR A 61 -2.57 -8.03 -21.13
C TYR A 61 -1.73 -9.13 -20.45
N PRO A 62 -2.13 -10.41 -20.54
CA PRO A 62 -1.44 -11.51 -19.85
C PRO A 62 -0.01 -11.74 -20.34
N GLN A 63 0.32 -11.25 -21.53
CA GLN A 63 1.67 -11.29 -22.11
C GLN A 63 2.63 -10.27 -21.47
N VAL A 64 2.12 -9.26 -20.77
CA VAL A 64 2.96 -8.23 -20.16
C VAL A 64 3.52 -8.79 -18.85
N LYS A 65 4.83 -9.04 -18.84
CA LYS A 65 5.53 -9.41 -17.61
C LYS A 65 5.67 -8.18 -16.71
N TYR A 66 4.84 -8.10 -15.67
CA TYR A 66 4.98 -7.07 -14.64
C TYR A 66 6.21 -7.33 -13.76
N VAL A 67 6.71 -6.28 -13.12
CA VAL A 67 7.77 -6.38 -12.11
C VAL A 67 7.13 -6.71 -10.78
N THR A 68 7.52 -7.82 -10.18
CA THR A 68 7.01 -8.23 -8.87
C THR A 68 7.53 -7.33 -7.75
N VAL A 69 6.83 -7.30 -6.62
CA VAL A 69 7.28 -6.57 -5.42
C VAL A 69 8.66 -7.05 -4.96
N GLU A 70 8.94 -8.35 -5.04
CA GLU A 70 10.25 -8.90 -4.70
C GLU A 70 11.36 -8.41 -5.64
N GLU A 71 11.16 -8.51 -6.96
CA GLU A 71 12.14 -8.02 -7.95
C GLU A 71 12.41 -6.52 -7.78
N TYR A 72 11.37 -5.73 -7.49
CA TYR A 72 11.53 -4.30 -7.25
C TYR A 72 12.34 -4.02 -5.97
N LEU A 73 12.05 -4.71 -4.87
CA LEU A 73 12.73 -4.52 -3.58
C LEU A 73 14.20 -4.99 -3.61
N GLN A 74 14.56 -5.95 -4.47
CA GLN A 74 15.95 -6.38 -4.65
C GLN A 74 16.89 -5.23 -5.07
N ARG A 75 16.37 -4.19 -5.72
CA ARG A 75 17.14 -3.01 -6.14
C ARG A 75 17.68 -2.16 -4.98
N PHE A 76 17.16 -2.36 -3.77
CA PHE A 76 17.52 -1.62 -2.57
C PHE A 76 18.39 -2.42 -1.59
N LEU A 77 18.84 -3.61 -2.00
CA LEU A 77 19.71 -4.48 -1.20
C LEU A 77 21.18 -4.12 -1.35
#